data_AF-A0A1X1KBU2-F1
#
_entry.id   AF-A0A1X1KBU2-F1
#
_cell.length_a   1.000
_cell.length_b   1.000
_cell.length_c   1.000
_cell.angle_alpha   90.00
_cell.angle_beta   90.00
_cell.angle_gamma   90.00
#
_symmetry.space_group_name_H-M   'P 1'
#
loop_
_entity.id
_entity.type
_entity.pdbx_description
1 polymer ?
#
loop_
_entity_poly.entity_id
_entity_poly.type
_entity_poly.pdbx_seq_one_letter_code
_entity_poly.pdbx_strand_id
1 'polypeptide(L)'
;MNQEEEEKERIFLELQAEIQAGLEAYERGECIPLEEVRERLLGSDSKIRFDKLQAEINQTVADMEQGNYHTKEELMKRYGLL
;
A
#
# COMPACT_ATOMS: atom_id res chain seq x y z
N MET A 1 12.69 -31.59 -4.28
CA MET A 1 12.02 -30.37 -3.80
C MET A 1 10.94 -30.81 -2.85
N ASN A 2 10.79 -30.15 -1.71
CA ASN A 2 9.70 -30.47 -0.80
C ASN A 2 8.39 -29.84 -1.32
N GLN A 3 7.22 -30.40 -0.99
CA GLN A 3 5.93 -29.88 -1.49
C GLN A 3 5.71 -28.40 -1.14
N GLU A 4 6.20 -27.96 0.03
CA GLU A 4 6.17 -26.54 0.43
C GLU A 4 7.03 -25.63 -0.44
N GLU A 5 8.14 -26.13 -1.00
CA GLU A 5 9.00 -25.35 -1.89
C GLU A 5 8.35 -25.20 -3.27
N GLU A 6 7.72 -26.27 -3.77
CA GLU A 6 6.95 -26.26 -5.03
C GLU A 6 5.77 -25.30 -4.97
N GLU A 7 5.05 -25.26 -3.83
CA GLU A 7 3.96 -24.32 -3.63
C GLU A 7 4.43 -22.87 -3.55
N LYS A 8 5.54 -22.60 -2.85
CA LYS A 8 6.14 -21.26 -2.81
C LYS A 8 6.61 -20.81 -4.19
N GLU A 9 7.23 -21.69 -4.95
CA GLU A 9 7.69 -21.38 -6.31
C GLU A 9 6.52 -21.10 -7.25
N ARG A 10 5.42 -21.86 -7.15
CA ARG A 10 4.19 -21.58 -7.90
C ARG A 10 3.60 -20.22 -7.56
N ILE A 11 3.47 -19.91 -6.26
CA ILE A 11 2.97 -18.60 -5.79
C ILE A 11 3.88 -17.47 -6.30
N PHE A 12 5.20 -17.68 -6.28
CA PHE A 12 6.16 -16.68 -6.75
C PHE A 12 6.01 -16.40 -8.25
N LEU A 13 5.87 -17.45 -9.07
CA LEU A 13 5.66 -17.32 -10.52
C LEU A 13 4.32 -16.65 -10.86
N GLU A 14 3.25 -16.98 -10.13
CA GLU A 14 1.94 -16.32 -10.27
C GLU A 14 2.04 -14.83 -9.96
N LEU A 15 2.71 -14.45 -8.87
CA LEU A 15 2.97 -13.05 -8.52
C LEU A 15 3.80 -12.33 -9.59
N GLN A 16 4.82 -12.98 -10.15
CA GLN A 16 5.61 -12.38 -11.24
C GLN A 16 4.77 -12.11 -12.49
N ALA A 17 3.88 -13.04 -12.84
CA ALA A 17 2.96 -12.86 -13.97
C ALA A 17 1.98 -11.71 -13.75
N GLU A 18 1.46 -11.55 -12.53
CA GLU A 18 0.56 -10.44 -12.17
C GLU A 18 1.28 -9.09 -12.26
N ILE A 19 2.51 -9.00 -11.73
CA ILE A 19 3.34 -7.78 -11.79
C ILE A 19 3.65 -7.42 -13.25
N GLN A 20 4.05 -8.40 -14.07
CA GLN A 20 4.33 -8.20 -15.49
C GLN A 20 3.11 -7.66 -16.23
N ALA A 21 1.93 -8.24 -16.02
CA ALA A 21 0.69 -7.77 -16.63
C ALA A 21 0.34 -6.33 -16.20
N GLY A 22 0.59 -5.98 -14.94
CA GLY A 22 0.42 -4.61 -14.44
C GLY A 22 1.35 -3.60 -15.11
N LEU A 23 2.61 -3.96 -15.31
CA LEU A 23 3.60 -3.12 -15.99
C LEU A 23 3.25 -2.92 -17.48
N GLU A 24 2.83 -3.97 -18.16
CA GLU A 24 2.42 -3.88 -19.56
C GLU A 24 1.16 -3.03 -19.75
N ALA A 25 0.19 -3.13 -18.84
CA ALA A 25 -0.99 -2.26 -18.85
C ALA A 25 -0.60 -0.78 -18.63
N TYR A 26 0.40 -0.52 -17.78
CA TYR A 26 0.97 0.81 -17.61
C TYR A 26 1.64 1.32 -18.89
N GLU A 27 2.46 0.51 -19.56
CA GLU A 27 3.14 0.87 -20.82
C GLU A 27 2.15 1.12 -21.97
N ARG A 28 1.04 0.37 -22.02
CA ARG A 28 -0.03 0.56 -23.01
C ARG A 28 -0.92 1.78 -22.72
N GLY A 29 -0.75 2.44 -21.58
CA GLY A 29 -1.61 3.54 -21.15
C GLY A 29 -3.03 3.09 -20.76
N GLU A 30 -3.21 1.79 -20.49
CA GLU A 30 -4.43 1.18 -19.96
C GLU A 30 -4.48 1.26 -18.42
N CYS A 31 -3.58 2.05 -17.83
CA CYS A 31 -3.56 2.31 -16.40
C CYS A 31 -4.79 3.11 -15.98
N ILE A 32 -5.49 2.62 -14.97
CA ILE A 32 -6.49 3.40 -14.25
C ILE A 32 -5.77 4.25 -13.20
N PRO A 33 -6.11 5.55 -13.05
CA PRO A 33 -5.55 6.39 -12.01
C PRO A 33 -5.79 5.78 -10.62
N LEU A 34 -4.86 6.03 -9.69
CA LEU A 34 -5.00 5.60 -8.29
C LEU A 34 -6.32 6.09 -7.68
N GLU A 35 -6.78 7.27 -8.10
CA GLU A 35 -8.07 7.85 -7.72
C GLU A 35 -9.25 6.98 -8.15
N GLU A 36 -9.20 6.42 -9.36
CA GLU A 36 -10.24 5.56 -9.92
C GLU A 36 -10.23 4.16 -9.27
N VAL A 37 -9.04 3.62 -9.00
CA VAL A 37 -8.88 2.39 -8.21
C VAL A 37 -9.49 2.56 -6.81
N ARG A 38 -9.19 3.70 -6.16
CA ARG A 38 -9.70 4.04 -4.82
C ARG A 38 -11.22 4.08 -4.80
N GLU A 39 -11.84 4.74 -5.78
CA GLU A 39 -13.29 4.82 -5.88
C GLU A 39 -13.93 3.45 -6.11
N ARG A 40 -13.36 2.62 -7.00
CA ARG A 40 -13.89 1.28 -7.30
C ARG A 40 -13.80 0.30 -6.12
N LEU A 41 -12.71 0.32 -5.36
CA LEU A 41 -12.49 -0.65 -4.27
C LEU A 41 -13.14 -0.23 -2.95
N LEU A 42 -13.19 1.06 -2.66
CA LEU A 42 -13.46 1.57 -1.30
C LEU A 42 -14.67 2.52 -1.26
N GLY A 43 -15.27 2.81 -2.41
CA GLY A 43 -16.41 3.71 -2.56
C GLY A 43 -16.02 5.20 -2.49
N SER A 44 -16.99 6.06 -2.80
CA SER A 44 -16.80 7.51 -2.92
C SER A 44 -16.32 8.18 -1.62
N ASP A 45 -16.69 7.62 -0.45
CA ASP A 45 -16.32 8.14 0.87
C ASP A 45 -14.85 7.86 1.24
N SER A 46 -14.16 7.00 0.47
CA SER A 46 -12.78 6.61 0.74
C SER A 46 -11.77 7.72 0.48
N LYS A 47 -12.10 8.69 -0.38
CA LYS A 47 -11.18 9.76 -0.79
C LYS A 47 -10.64 10.53 0.42
N ILE A 48 -11.54 10.98 1.30
CA ILE A 48 -11.21 11.76 2.51
C ILE A 48 -10.37 10.94 3.49
N ARG A 49 -10.64 9.65 3.64
CA ARG A 49 -9.91 8.78 4.58
C ARG A 49 -8.48 8.54 4.12
N PHE A 50 -8.28 8.32 2.82
CA PHE A 50 -6.96 8.10 2.25
C PHE A 50 -6.12 9.37 2.15
N ASP A 51 -6.72 10.52 1.89
CA ASP A 51 -5.97 11.78 1.88
C ASP A 51 -5.42 12.10 3.28
N LYS A 52 -6.19 11.82 4.33
CA LYS A 52 -5.74 11.89 5.73
C LYS A 52 -4.62 10.89 6.01
N LEU A 53 -4.79 9.63 5.58
CA LEU A 53 -3.77 8.60 5.75
C LEU A 53 -2.45 8.97 5.04
N GLN A 54 -2.52 9.47 3.81
CA GLN A 54 -1.35 9.89 3.06
C GLN A 54 -0.64 11.07 3.75
N ALA A 55 -1.40 12.04 4.28
CA ALA A 55 -0.84 13.15 5.05
C ALA A 55 -0.12 12.66 6.32
N GLU A 56 -0.67 11.66 7.01
CA GLU A 56 -0.03 11.05 8.18
C GLU A 56 1.25 10.30 7.80
N ILE A 57 1.22 9.50 6.73
CA ILE A 57 2.42 8.81 6.21
C ILE A 57 3.51 9.83 5.89
N ASN A 58 3.17 10.92 5.19
CA ASN A 58 4.13 11.96 4.82
C ASN A 58 4.75 12.62 6.07
N GLN A 59 3.95 12.87 7.11
CA GLN A 59 4.45 13.41 8.37
C GLN A 59 5.38 12.40 9.07
N THR A 60 5.01 11.13 9.10
CA THR A 60 5.85 10.07 9.68
C THR A 60 7.18 9.94 8.95
N VAL A 61 7.19 10.00 7.61
CA VAL A 61 8.41 9.97 6.81
C VAL A 61 9.28 11.19 7.12
N ALA A 62 8.69 12.39 7.17
CA ALA A 62 9.42 13.62 7.51
C ALA A 62 10.03 13.56 8.93
N ASP A 63 9.30 13.00 9.89
CA ASP A 63 9.79 12.78 11.25
C ASP A 63 10.99 11.80 11.24
N MET A 64 10.88 10.69 10.49
CA MET A 64 11.96 9.70 10.35
C MET A 64 13.21 10.27 9.68
N GLU A 65 13.07 11.12 8.66
CA GLU A 65 14.17 11.83 8.01
C GLU A 65 14.93 12.75 8.99
N GLN A 66 14.25 13.25 10.02
CA GLN A 66 14.83 14.03 11.11
C GLN A 66 15.34 13.16 12.27
N GLY A 67 15.23 11.84 12.17
CA GLY A 67 15.61 10.89 13.22
C GLY A 67 14.60 10.77 14.36
N ASN A 68 13.39 11.28 14.19
CA ASN A 68 12.30 11.19 15.16
C ASN A 68 11.46 9.93 14.88
N TYR A 69 11.57 8.95 15.76
CA TYR A 69 10.84 7.69 15.67
C TYR A 69 9.81 7.60 16.79
N HIS A 70 8.56 7.28 16.44
CA HIS A 70 7.48 7.13 17.41
C HIS A 70 7.25 5.66 17.75
N THR A 71 7.07 5.37 19.05
CA THR A 71 6.62 4.07 19.51
C THR A 71 5.13 3.89 19.26
N LYS A 72 4.68 2.62 19.24
CA LYS A 72 3.24 2.29 19.10
C LYS A 72 2.38 3.00 20.15
N GLU A 73 2.87 3.10 21.38
CA GLU A 73 2.11 3.70 22.49
C GLU A 73 1.95 5.21 22.33
N GLU A 74 2.98 5.91 21.85
CA GLU A 74 2.93 7.35 21.54
C GLU A 74 1.96 7.64 20.40
N LEU A 75 1.97 6.80 19.36
CA LEU A 75 1.00 6.89 18.26
C LEU A 75 -0.43 6.67 18.78
N MET A 76 -0.67 5.62 19.57
CA MET A 76 -2.01 5.35 20.12
C MET A 76 -2.54 6.51 20.98
N LYS A 77 -1.69 7.16 21.79
CA LYS A 77 -2.06 8.39 22.53
C LYS A 77 -2.39 9.56 21.61
N ARG A 78 -1.58 9.79 20.58
CA ARG A 78 -1.80 10.86 19.58
C ARG A 78 -3.15 10.74 18.87
N TYR A 79 -3.59 9.50 18.61
CA TYR A 79 -4.87 9.21 17.96
C TYR A 79 -6.04 9.02 18.95
N GLY A 80 -5.84 9.20 20.26
CA GLY A 80 -6.88 9.03 21.27
C GLY A 80 -7.43 7.60 21.37
N LEU A 81 -6.58 6.62 21.05
CA LEU A 81 -6.90 5.18 21.12
C LEU A 81 -6.53 4.55 22.48
N LEU A 82 -6.00 5.35 23.40
CA LEU A 82 -5.60 5.02 24.77
C LEU A 82 -6.17 6.03 25.75
#